data_AF-A0A9E0MPI4-F1
#
_entry.id   AF-A0A9E0MPI4-F1
#
_cell.length_a   1.000
_cell.length_b   1.000
_cell.length_c   1.000
_cell.angle_alpha   90.00
_cell.angle_beta   90.00
_cell.angle_gamma   90.00
#
_symmetry.space_group_name_H-M   'P 1'
#
loop_
_entity.id
_entity.type
_entity.pdbx_description
1 polymer ?
#
loop_
_entity_poly.entity_id
_entity_poly.type
_entity_poly.pdbx_seq_one_letter_code
_entity_poly.pdbx_strand_id
1 'polypeptide(L)'
;MARPRRFPDYLREMQEAIEGHARGFGLDFFPIIYEVLDYKTMNEVAAYGGFPIRYPHWRFGMDYEQLAKGYEWGLQKIYEMVINTSPAYAYLLEGNSLVDQKIVMAHVCAHVDFFKHNYYFSKTNRKMIDGMANHAALIRRHMERHGADVVEDFIDTALSLENLIDPMSPYIQRSREGRADDEADDDVPRLRAKQYMDKFINPPEYLEAQRKKKEAEKQKARRRFPEEPQRDVLAFLIAHAPLEAWQRDVLEVVRAEAYYFAPQAMTKIMNEGWATYWHSKIMTERALSAAEIIDYADACSGVLATAPGRLNPYKLGVELYRYIEQRWNKGQFGKAWDECDRLDEKRDWDRRLGLGQQKIFEVRRLHNDITFLDEFFTFEFCVEQKFYAFGWNDKASTYEIQTREFAKVKEQLLRSLTNRGQPFIYVEDGNHDNKSELFLRHRHDGVDLDLAQAKDTLRALARAWTRPVNLLTKVEGKGKLLRADGDQLSEKSADYGA
;
A
#
# COMPACT_ATOMS: atom_id res chain seq x y z
N MET A 1 19.60 27.55 -10.80
CA MET A 1 19.27 27.53 -9.37
C MET A 1 18.89 28.94 -8.93
N ALA A 2 17.60 29.21 -8.77
CA ALA A 2 17.14 30.45 -8.14
C ALA A 2 17.58 30.44 -6.67
N ARG A 3 17.93 31.60 -6.09
CA ARG A 3 18.18 31.74 -4.64
C ARG A 3 16.99 31.15 -3.88
N PRO A 4 17.19 30.41 -2.78
CA PRO A 4 16.08 29.96 -1.95
C PRO A 4 15.30 31.20 -1.53
N ARG A 5 14.04 31.31 -1.96
CA ARG A 5 13.15 32.38 -1.52
C ARG A 5 13.02 32.22 -0.01
N ARG A 6 13.42 33.24 0.74
CA ARG A 6 13.30 33.24 2.20
C ARG A 6 11.84 32.97 2.55
N PHE A 7 11.59 31.98 3.41
CA PHE A 7 10.25 31.67 3.89
C PHE A 7 9.63 32.95 4.51
N PRO A 8 8.52 33.47 3.95
CA PRO A 8 7.96 34.75 4.35
C PRO A 8 7.65 34.81 5.85
N ASP A 9 7.92 35.96 6.48
CA ASP A 9 7.76 36.10 7.93
C ASP A 9 6.29 35.92 8.36
N TYR A 10 5.32 36.36 7.56
CA TYR A 10 3.88 36.14 7.84
C TYR A 10 3.47 34.66 7.81
N LEU A 11 4.11 33.83 6.96
CA LEU A 11 3.89 32.39 6.95
C LEU A 11 4.57 31.71 8.13
N ARG A 12 5.68 32.27 8.63
CA ARG A 12 6.35 31.79 9.85
C ARG A 12 5.50 31.99 11.09
N GLU A 13 4.91 33.17 11.25
CA GLU A 13 3.97 33.42 12.34
C GLU A 13 2.79 32.44 12.31
N MET A 14 2.27 32.19 11.10
CA MET A 14 1.18 31.23 10.87
C MET A 14 1.59 29.79 11.19
N GLN A 15 2.79 29.39 10.75
CA GLN A 15 3.39 28.08 11.07
C GLN A 15 3.50 27.89 12.58
N GLU A 16 4.10 28.86 13.30
CA GLU A 16 4.30 28.79 14.74
C GLU A 16 2.96 28.68 15.51
N ALA A 17 1.95 29.44 15.09
CA ALA A 17 0.61 29.38 15.65
C ALA A 17 -0.05 28.01 15.43
N ILE A 18 -0.07 27.52 14.18
CA ILE A 18 -0.68 26.24 13.82
C ILE A 18 0.02 25.07 14.50
N GLU A 19 1.35 25.04 14.50
CA GLU A 19 2.10 24.01 15.20
C GLU A 19 1.86 24.05 16.71
N GLY A 20 1.74 25.25 17.30
CA GLY A 20 1.38 25.44 18.70
C GLY A 20 -0.02 24.89 19.02
N HIS A 21 -1.00 25.15 18.16
CA HIS A 21 -2.33 24.58 18.29
C HIS A 21 -2.33 23.05 18.17
N ALA A 22 -1.64 22.50 17.17
CA ALA A 22 -1.53 21.06 16.95
C ALA A 22 -0.91 20.34 18.17
N ARG A 23 0.19 20.86 18.71
CA ARG A 23 0.79 20.36 19.96
C ARG A 23 -0.18 20.48 21.14
N GLY A 24 -0.93 21.56 21.20
CA GLY A 24 -1.98 21.78 22.21
C GLY A 24 -3.20 20.84 22.10
N PHE A 25 -3.32 20.07 21.02
CA PHE A 25 -4.28 18.97 20.87
C PHE A 25 -3.67 17.59 21.15
N GLY A 26 -2.37 17.53 21.46
CA GLY A 26 -1.63 16.29 21.72
C GLY A 26 -0.97 15.66 20.50
N LEU A 27 -0.91 16.37 19.36
CA LEU A 27 -0.15 15.90 18.20
C LEU A 27 1.36 16.06 18.44
N ASP A 28 2.11 15.05 18.01
CA ASP A 28 3.57 15.04 18.10
C ASP A 28 4.16 14.66 16.73
N PHE A 29 4.88 15.59 16.13
CA PHE A 29 5.39 15.49 14.77
C PHE A 29 6.90 15.78 14.71
N PHE A 30 7.56 15.32 13.65
CA PHE A 30 8.94 15.72 13.36
C PHE A 30 9.01 17.23 13.05
N PRO A 31 10.19 17.87 13.21
CA PRO A 31 10.36 19.25 12.76
C PRO A 31 9.97 19.38 11.28
N ILE A 32 9.18 20.39 10.93
CA ILE A 32 8.64 20.58 9.59
C ILE A 32 9.33 21.77 8.94
N ILE A 33 9.89 21.54 7.75
CA ILE A 33 10.48 22.57 6.89
C ILE A 33 9.49 22.85 5.78
N TYR A 34 8.94 24.07 5.78
CA TYR A 34 8.06 24.55 4.73
C TYR A 34 8.85 25.29 3.65
N GLU A 35 8.58 24.94 2.39
CA GLU A 35 9.11 25.65 1.23
C GLU A 35 7.96 26.16 0.37
N VAL A 36 8.02 27.43 -0.03
CA VAL A 36 7.02 28.03 -0.92
C VAL A 36 7.48 27.84 -2.35
N LEU A 37 6.68 27.11 -3.14
CA LEU A 37 6.95 26.81 -4.54
C LEU A 37 5.95 27.52 -5.45
N ASP A 38 6.44 27.94 -6.61
CA ASP A 38 5.55 28.34 -7.69
C ASP A 38 4.86 27.11 -8.32
N TYR A 39 3.85 27.38 -9.14
CA TYR A 39 3.05 26.34 -9.79
C TYR A 39 3.91 25.34 -10.59
N LYS A 40 4.88 25.85 -11.35
CA LYS A 40 5.73 25.02 -12.20
C LYS A 40 6.57 24.07 -11.35
N THR A 41 7.25 24.62 -10.35
CA THR A 41 8.14 23.88 -9.46
C THR A 41 7.35 22.86 -8.61
N MET A 42 6.12 23.19 -8.21
CA MET A 42 5.24 22.23 -7.51
C MET A 42 4.97 20.99 -8.36
N ASN A 43 4.67 21.16 -9.66
CA ASN A 43 4.46 20.03 -10.55
C ASN A 43 5.76 19.24 -10.82
N GLU A 44 6.90 19.91 -10.94
CA GLU A 44 8.22 19.26 -11.09
C GLU A 44 8.51 18.36 -9.88
N VAL A 45 8.35 18.90 -8.67
CA VAL A 45 8.56 18.15 -7.42
C VAL A 45 7.54 17.02 -7.25
N ALA A 46 6.28 17.26 -7.61
CA ALA A 46 5.23 16.24 -7.56
C ALA A 46 5.48 15.08 -8.54
N ALA A 47 5.95 15.36 -9.75
CA ALA A 47 6.36 14.34 -10.71
C ALA A 47 7.50 13.46 -10.18
N TYR A 48 8.40 14.04 -9.38
CA TYR A 48 9.43 13.30 -8.66
C TYR A 48 8.95 12.64 -7.35
N GLY A 49 7.64 12.61 -7.09
CA GLY A 49 7.06 12.01 -5.89
C GLY A 49 7.37 12.79 -4.61
N GLY A 50 7.53 14.10 -4.71
CA GLY A 50 7.86 15.01 -3.61
C GLY A 50 9.35 15.30 -3.45
N PHE A 51 10.23 14.60 -4.15
CA PHE A 51 11.67 14.74 -3.96
C PHE A 51 12.29 15.76 -4.91
N PRO A 52 13.28 16.56 -4.45
CA PRO A 52 13.94 17.54 -5.31
C PRO A 52 14.85 16.92 -6.36
N ILE A 53 15.34 15.69 -6.12
CA ILE A 53 16.26 14.97 -6.99
C ILE A 53 15.79 13.52 -7.12
N ARG A 54 15.67 13.04 -8.36
CA ARG A 54 15.53 11.62 -8.72
C ARG A 54 16.54 11.25 -9.80
N TYR A 55 16.68 9.96 -10.07
CA TYR A 55 17.44 9.50 -11.25
C TYR A 55 16.77 10.00 -12.53
N PRO A 56 17.55 10.26 -13.60
CA PRO A 56 16.97 10.67 -14.88
C PRO A 56 16.16 9.50 -15.48
N HIS A 57 14.92 9.77 -15.87
CA HIS A 57 14.04 8.82 -16.54
C HIS A 57 12.87 9.56 -17.20
N TRP A 58 12.48 9.15 -18.42
CA TRP A 58 11.40 9.80 -19.18
C TRP A 58 10.03 9.78 -18.46
N ARG A 59 9.72 8.74 -17.67
CA ARG A 59 8.46 8.62 -16.89
C ARG A 59 8.14 9.88 -16.09
N PHE A 60 9.14 10.49 -15.45
CA PHE A 60 8.92 11.70 -14.65
C PHE A 60 8.53 12.91 -15.51
N GLY A 61 9.03 12.98 -16.75
CA GLY A 61 8.60 14.00 -17.72
C GLY A 61 7.14 13.79 -18.14
N MET A 62 6.72 12.54 -18.32
CA MET A 62 5.33 12.21 -18.62
C MET A 62 4.39 12.50 -17.44
N ASP A 63 4.81 12.17 -16.23
CA ASP A 63 4.08 12.50 -15.00
C ASP A 63 3.93 14.03 -14.86
N TYR A 64 5.00 14.79 -15.12
CA TYR A 64 4.96 16.27 -15.13
C TYR A 64 3.95 16.80 -16.15
N GLU A 65 4.00 16.32 -17.39
CA GLU A 65 3.06 16.74 -18.45
C GLU A 65 1.61 16.43 -18.10
N GLN A 66 1.35 15.28 -17.49
CA GLN A 66 0.02 14.90 -17.01
C GLN A 66 -0.47 15.83 -15.90
N LEU A 67 0.38 16.09 -14.90
CA LEU A 67 0.04 16.96 -13.76
C LEU A 67 -0.17 18.41 -14.20
N ALA A 68 0.72 18.94 -15.05
CA ALA A 68 0.62 20.30 -15.56
C ALA A 68 -0.69 20.52 -16.32
N LYS A 69 -1.00 19.64 -17.28
CA LYS A 69 -2.26 19.71 -18.06
C LYS A 69 -3.49 19.51 -17.18
N GLY A 70 -3.45 18.56 -16.23
CA GLY A 70 -4.54 18.34 -15.29
C GLY A 70 -4.90 19.60 -14.52
N TYR A 71 -3.90 20.38 -14.11
CA TYR A 71 -4.12 21.65 -13.42
C TYR A 71 -4.57 22.77 -14.34
N GLU A 72 -3.94 22.94 -15.52
CA GLU A 72 -4.34 23.98 -16.50
C GLU A 72 -5.83 23.90 -16.86
N TRP A 73 -6.38 22.68 -16.88
CA TRP A 73 -7.78 22.41 -17.19
C TRP A 73 -8.68 22.40 -15.94
N GLY A 74 -8.13 22.72 -14.77
CA GLY A 74 -8.87 22.75 -13.49
C GLY A 74 -9.32 21.38 -12.99
N LEU A 75 -8.74 20.29 -13.51
CA LEU A 75 -9.12 18.91 -13.17
C LEU A 75 -8.51 18.45 -11.84
N GLN A 76 -7.32 18.94 -11.49
CA GLN A 76 -6.59 18.54 -10.28
C GLN A 76 -5.78 19.71 -9.71
N LYS A 77 -5.91 19.95 -8.39
CA LYS A 77 -5.10 20.90 -7.64
C LYS A 77 -4.36 20.16 -6.52
N ILE A 78 -3.03 20.25 -6.52
CA ILE A 78 -2.20 19.76 -5.42
C ILE A 78 -2.24 20.83 -4.34
N TYR A 79 -3.04 20.60 -3.29
CA TYR A 79 -3.10 21.49 -2.15
C TYR A 79 -1.84 21.38 -1.29
N GLU A 80 -1.30 20.17 -1.19
CA GLU A 80 -0.16 19.89 -0.34
C GLU A 80 0.68 18.73 -0.86
N MET A 81 1.96 18.77 -0.48
CA MET A 81 2.90 17.69 -0.71
C MET A 81 3.81 17.62 0.51
N VAL A 82 3.82 16.48 1.20
CA VAL A 82 4.63 16.24 2.40
C VAL A 82 5.49 15.01 2.24
N ILE A 83 6.77 15.14 2.60
CA ILE A 83 7.75 14.06 2.57
C ILE A 83 7.95 13.51 3.97
N ASN A 84 7.76 12.21 4.11
CA ASN A 84 8.03 11.45 5.33
C ASN A 84 9.55 11.32 5.60
N THR A 85 10.16 12.38 6.12
CA THR A 85 11.57 12.43 6.55
C THR A 85 11.70 13.10 7.92
N SER A 86 12.91 13.10 8.51
CA SER A 86 13.19 13.82 9.75
C SER A 86 14.44 14.70 9.55
N PRO A 87 14.30 16.03 9.41
CA PRO A 87 13.05 16.82 9.42
C PRO A 87 12.12 16.46 8.26
N ALA A 88 10.82 16.65 8.43
CA ALA A 88 9.83 16.48 7.38
C ALA A 88 9.82 17.73 6.48
N TYR A 89 9.64 17.53 5.17
CA TYR A 89 9.55 18.63 4.22
C TYR A 89 8.13 18.75 3.70
N ALA A 90 7.62 19.97 3.63
CA ALA A 90 6.30 20.26 3.09
C ALA A 90 6.36 21.44 2.13
N TYR A 91 5.63 21.33 1.03
CA TYR A 91 5.62 22.36 -0.01
C TYR A 91 4.29 23.11 -0.01
N LEU A 92 4.38 24.43 0.05
CA LEU A 92 3.25 25.36 -0.02
C LEU A 92 3.20 25.98 -1.40
N LEU A 93 2.02 25.99 -2.04
CA LEU A 93 1.84 26.65 -3.32
C LEU A 93 1.74 28.18 -3.12
N GLU A 94 2.55 28.96 -3.85
CA GLU A 94 2.59 30.43 -3.75
C GLU A 94 1.22 31.09 -4.01
N GLY A 95 0.42 30.52 -4.91
CA GLY A 95 -0.90 31.06 -5.29
C GLY A 95 -2.06 30.72 -4.33
N ASN A 96 -1.81 30.01 -3.23
CA ASN A 96 -2.86 29.67 -2.27
C ASN A 96 -3.27 30.89 -1.42
N SER A 97 -4.56 30.97 -1.07
CA SER A 97 -5.07 31.97 -0.12
C SER A 97 -4.47 31.76 1.27
N LEU A 98 -4.49 32.78 2.14
CA LEU A 98 -3.98 32.62 3.51
C LEU A 98 -4.74 31.53 4.29
N VAL A 99 -6.04 31.38 4.02
CA VAL A 99 -6.86 30.32 4.62
C VAL A 99 -6.40 28.95 4.13
N ASP A 100 -6.17 28.79 2.83
CA ASP A 100 -5.61 27.54 2.27
C ASP A 100 -4.24 27.21 2.88
N GLN A 101 -3.37 28.21 3.08
CA GLN A 101 -2.07 28.00 3.73
C GLN A 101 -2.24 27.47 5.16
N LYS A 102 -3.19 28.02 5.94
CA LYS A 102 -3.51 27.51 7.29
C LYS A 102 -4.01 26.06 7.25
N ILE A 103 -4.92 25.75 6.31
CA ILE A 103 -5.46 24.39 6.13
C ILE A 103 -4.31 23.41 5.85
N VAL A 104 -3.44 23.74 4.89
CA VAL A 104 -2.30 22.90 4.51
C VAL A 104 -1.33 22.74 5.68
N MET A 105 -0.97 23.81 6.38
CA MET A 105 -0.08 23.71 7.54
C MET A 105 -0.65 22.78 8.63
N ALA A 106 -1.94 22.91 8.93
CA ALA A 106 -2.60 22.08 9.94
C ALA A 106 -2.71 20.62 9.50
N HIS A 107 -2.98 20.38 8.22
CA HIS A 107 -3.07 19.05 7.62
C HIS A 107 -1.72 18.35 7.60
N VAL A 108 -0.66 19.06 7.17
CA VAL A 108 0.73 18.60 7.21
C VAL A 108 1.16 18.23 8.63
N CYS A 109 0.83 19.03 9.65
CA CYS A 109 1.15 18.69 11.05
C CYS A 109 0.58 17.32 11.44
N ALA A 110 -0.66 17.04 11.03
CA ALA A 110 -1.33 15.78 11.32
C ALA A 110 -0.77 14.60 10.51
N HIS A 111 -0.39 14.80 9.24
CA HIS A 111 0.33 13.77 8.47
C HIS A 111 1.67 13.41 9.09
N VAL A 112 2.47 14.41 9.47
CA VAL A 112 3.79 14.16 10.06
C VAL A 112 3.65 13.46 11.42
N ASP A 113 2.63 13.81 12.19
CA ASP A 113 2.25 13.08 13.41
C ASP A 113 1.86 11.62 13.13
N PHE A 114 1.08 11.36 12.07
CA PHE A 114 0.73 10.01 11.62
C PHE A 114 1.98 9.21 11.22
N PHE A 115 2.87 9.78 10.41
CA PHE A 115 4.11 9.16 9.96
C PHE A 115 5.06 8.81 11.12
N LYS A 116 5.05 9.61 12.19
CA LYS A 116 5.88 9.38 13.36
C LYS A 116 5.38 8.20 14.21
N HIS A 117 4.06 7.99 14.25
CA HIS A 117 3.43 7.09 15.23
C HIS A 117 2.82 5.81 14.68
N ASN A 118 2.47 5.75 13.39
CA ASN A 118 1.88 4.56 12.80
C ASN A 118 2.93 3.44 12.61
N TYR A 119 2.57 2.22 12.99
CA TYR A 119 3.44 1.04 12.95
C TYR A 119 4.02 0.78 11.55
N TYR A 120 3.23 0.96 10.49
CA TYR A 120 3.65 0.73 9.12
C TYR A 120 4.62 1.81 8.60
N PHE A 121 4.81 2.91 9.31
CA PHE A 121 5.87 3.87 8.98
C PHE A 121 7.17 3.59 9.76
N SER A 122 7.15 2.70 10.75
CA SER A 122 8.31 2.44 11.63
C SER A 122 9.57 1.96 10.90
N LYS A 123 9.42 1.32 9.74
CA LYS A 123 10.52 0.80 8.92
C LYS A 123 10.92 1.71 7.75
N THR A 124 10.27 2.87 7.59
CA THR A 124 10.60 3.82 6.51
C THR A 124 11.93 4.53 6.75
N ASN A 125 12.71 4.72 5.68
CA ASN A 125 13.94 5.49 5.74
C ASN A 125 13.64 6.98 5.95
N ARG A 126 14.00 7.52 7.12
CA ARG A 126 13.76 8.93 7.48
C ARG A 126 14.75 9.91 6.83
N LYS A 127 15.77 9.41 6.14
CA LYS A 127 16.75 10.19 5.35
C LYS A 127 16.60 9.93 3.86
N MET A 128 15.37 9.72 3.39
CA MET A 128 15.13 9.35 2.00
C MET A 128 15.54 10.44 1.01
N ILE A 129 15.61 11.72 1.40
CA ILE A 129 16.14 12.78 0.53
C ILE A 129 17.59 12.49 0.12
N ASP A 130 18.45 12.13 1.09
CA ASP A 130 19.83 11.72 0.80
C ASP A 130 19.86 10.40 0.02
N GLY A 131 18.93 9.48 0.34
CA GLY A 131 18.74 8.21 -0.36
C GLY A 131 18.48 8.41 -1.86
N MET A 132 17.49 9.24 -2.21
CA MET A 132 17.13 9.55 -3.59
C MET A 132 18.29 10.25 -4.33
N ALA A 133 19.03 11.14 -3.66
CA ALA A 133 20.20 11.78 -4.24
C ALA A 133 21.32 10.75 -4.54
N ASN A 134 21.55 9.81 -3.63
CA ASN A 134 22.51 8.71 -3.81
C ASN A 134 22.07 7.76 -4.93
N HIS A 135 20.79 7.39 -5.00
CA HIS A 135 20.23 6.59 -6.09
C HIS A 135 20.45 7.30 -7.44
N ALA A 136 20.14 8.60 -7.50
CA ALA A 136 20.32 9.39 -8.71
C ALA A 136 21.79 9.47 -9.15
N ALA A 137 22.73 9.64 -8.21
CA ALA A 137 24.16 9.63 -8.50
C ALA A 137 24.65 8.24 -8.99
N LEU A 138 24.17 7.16 -8.35
CA LEU A 138 24.49 5.79 -8.73
C LEU A 138 24.03 5.48 -10.16
N ILE A 139 22.78 5.79 -10.48
CA ILE A 139 22.21 5.59 -11.82
C ILE A 139 22.96 6.42 -12.87
N ARG A 140 23.25 7.70 -12.60
CA ARG A 140 24.04 8.54 -13.53
C ARG A 140 25.41 7.94 -13.82
N ARG A 141 26.10 7.42 -12.79
CA ARG A 141 27.40 6.75 -12.95
C ARG A 141 27.28 5.48 -13.80
N HIS A 142 26.16 4.77 -13.76
CA HIS A 142 25.91 3.62 -14.63
C HIS A 142 25.62 4.07 -16.06
N MET A 143 24.81 5.11 -16.26
CA MET A 143 24.54 5.69 -17.59
C MET A 143 25.82 6.19 -18.27
N GLU A 144 26.72 6.83 -17.54
CA GLU A 144 28.03 7.29 -18.06
C GLU A 144 28.91 6.12 -18.53
N ARG A 145 28.81 4.95 -17.89
CA ARG A 145 29.65 3.78 -18.17
C ARG A 145 29.06 2.85 -19.24
N HIS A 146 27.75 2.67 -19.22
CA HIS A 146 27.05 1.68 -20.04
C HIS A 146 26.21 2.29 -21.17
N GLY A 147 26.06 3.61 -21.20
CA GLY A 147 25.18 4.33 -22.12
C GLY A 147 23.83 4.67 -21.47
N ALA A 148 23.29 5.85 -21.80
CA ALA A 148 22.02 6.31 -21.25
C ALA A 148 20.85 5.39 -21.64
N ASP A 149 20.71 5.11 -22.95
CA ASP A 149 19.62 4.30 -23.49
C ASP A 149 19.59 2.88 -22.90
N VAL A 150 20.77 2.25 -22.76
CA VAL A 150 20.90 0.89 -22.22
C VAL A 150 20.42 0.82 -20.76
N VAL A 151 20.77 1.81 -19.95
CA VAL A 151 20.38 1.85 -18.54
C VAL A 151 18.92 2.26 -18.41
N GLU A 152 18.43 3.22 -19.22
CA GLU A 152 17.02 3.63 -19.24
C GLU A 152 16.10 2.46 -19.63
N ASP A 153 16.41 1.71 -20.68
CA ASP A 153 15.67 0.51 -21.09
C ASP A 153 15.56 -0.54 -19.97
N PHE A 154 16.62 -0.67 -19.17
CA PHE A 154 16.62 -1.58 -18.02
C PHE A 154 15.85 -1.00 -16.82
N ILE A 155 15.87 0.32 -16.62
CA ILE A 155 15.03 0.99 -15.61
C ILE A 155 13.55 0.80 -15.97
N ASP A 156 13.16 0.91 -17.25
CA ASP A 156 11.79 0.61 -17.71
C ASP A 156 11.38 -0.82 -17.36
N THR A 157 12.29 -1.78 -17.59
CA THR A 157 12.12 -3.17 -17.16
C THR A 157 11.91 -3.26 -15.65
N ALA A 158 12.78 -2.62 -14.85
CA ALA A 158 12.70 -2.64 -13.39
C ALA A 158 11.41 -1.99 -12.84
N LEU A 159 10.99 -0.84 -13.38
CA LEU A 159 9.80 -0.11 -12.98
C LEU A 159 8.51 -0.88 -13.27
N SER A 160 8.47 -1.66 -14.36
CA SER A 160 7.35 -2.57 -14.63
C SER A 160 7.16 -3.65 -13.56
N LEU A 161 8.19 -3.90 -12.75
CA LEU A 161 8.21 -4.90 -11.68
C LEU A 161 8.09 -4.28 -10.28
N GLU A 162 7.96 -2.94 -10.16
CA GLU A 162 8.02 -2.20 -8.89
C GLU A 162 6.96 -2.64 -7.86
N ASN A 163 5.85 -3.20 -8.36
CA ASN A 163 4.73 -3.69 -7.55
C ASN A 163 4.87 -5.16 -7.10
N LEU A 164 5.87 -5.90 -7.58
CA LEU A 164 6.12 -7.31 -7.24
C LEU A 164 6.99 -7.47 -5.97
N ILE A 165 6.86 -6.53 -5.04
CA ILE A 165 7.43 -6.62 -3.70
C ILE A 165 6.45 -7.30 -2.74
N ASP A 166 6.95 -7.76 -1.60
CA ASP A 166 6.10 -8.08 -0.45
C ASP A 166 6.12 -6.90 0.53
N PRO A 167 5.05 -6.06 0.60
CA PRO A 167 5.00 -4.91 1.50
C PRO A 167 5.12 -5.29 2.98
N MET A 168 4.79 -6.54 3.33
CA MET A 168 4.86 -7.02 4.71
C MET A 168 6.25 -7.54 5.10
N SER A 169 7.12 -7.81 4.13
CA SER A 169 8.46 -8.38 4.39
C SER A 169 9.29 -7.61 5.43
N PRO A 170 9.32 -6.26 5.46
CA PRO A 170 10.08 -5.51 6.47
C PRO A 170 9.60 -5.69 7.92
N TYR A 171 8.36 -6.17 8.11
CA TYR A 171 7.74 -6.35 9.43
C TYR A 171 7.78 -7.79 9.92
N ILE A 172 8.05 -8.74 9.02
CA ILE A 172 8.14 -10.15 9.35
C ILE A 172 9.58 -10.45 9.79
N GLN A 173 9.77 -10.79 11.07
CA GLN A 173 10.99 -11.45 11.50
C GLN A 173 10.96 -12.88 10.97
N ARG A 174 11.40 -13.07 9.73
CA ARG A 174 11.80 -14.40 9.29
C ARG A 174 12.99 -14.75 10.18
N SER A 175 12.84 -15.77 11.02
CA SER A 175 13.99 -16.33 11.73
C SER A 175 15.08 -16.50 10.68
N ARG A 176 16.20 -15.79 10.89
CA ARG A 176 17.43 -15.98 10.13
C ARG A 176 17.56 -17.46 9.84
N GLU A 177 17.71 -17.80 8.55
CA GLU A 177 18.13 -19.10 8.02
C GLU A 177 18.22 -20.17 9.10
N GLY A 178 17.25 -21.08 9.15
CA GLY A 178 17.31 -22.29 9.97
C GLY A 178 18.49 -23.16 9.55
N ARG A 179 19.69 -22.79 9.96
CA ARG A 179 20.65 -23.73 10.51
C ARG A 179 20.14 -24.03 11.93
N ALA A 180 19.80 -25.31 12.17
CA ALA A 180 19.03 -25.88 13.29
C ALA A 180 17.52 -25.88 13.00
N ASP A 181 16.86 -26.99 12.65
CA ASP A 181 17.06 -28.38 13.07
C ASP A 181 16.94 -29.37 11.90
N ASP A 182 18.07 -30.00 11.51
CA ASP A 182 18.10 -31.24 10.70
C ASP A 182 17.72 -32.48 11.55
N GLU A 183 16.93 -32.29 12.61
CA GLU A 183 16.27 -33.36 13.38
C GLU A 183 14.75 -33.20 13.26
N ALA A 184 14.24 -33.02 12.04
CA ALA A 184 12.84 -33.28 11.76
C ALA A 184 12.59 -34.78 11.95
N ASP A 185 12.02 -35.13 13.11
CA ASP A 185 11.58 -36.46 13.53
C ASP A 185 11.20 -37.33 12.32
N ASP A 186 12.02 -38.36 12.06
CA ASP A 186 11.91 -39.22 10.89
C ASP A 186 10.75 -40.23 11.02
N ASP A 187 9.78 -39.94 11.90
CA ASP A 187 8.65 -40.82 12.09
C ASP A 187 7.75 -40.79 10.85
N VAL A 188 7.49 -42.00 10.36
CA VAL A 188 6.62 -42.24 9.21
C VAL A 188 5.19 -42.09 9.70
N PRO A 189 4.29 -41.36 9.02
CA PRO A 189 2.92 -41.20 9.47
C PRO A 189 2.24 -42.56 9.67
N ARG A 190 1.95 -42.91 10.93
CA ARG A 190 1.25 -44.15 11.30
C ARG A 190 -0.24 -43.88 11.46
N LEU A 191 -1.07 -44.82 11.02
CA LEU A 191 -2.51 -44.78 11.30
C LEU A 191 -2.71 -45.06 12.80
N ARG A 192 -3.59 -44.30 13.47
CA ARG A 192 -3.87 -44.48 14.91
C ARG A 192 -4.37 -45.90 15.19
N ALA A 193 -3.61 -46.68 15.95
CA ALA A 193 -3.92 -48.05 16.31
C ALA A 193 -3.66 -48.31 17.81
N LYS A 194 -4.38 -49.27 18.41
CA LYS A 194 -4.04 -49.81 19.74
C LYS A 194 -2.77 -50.68 19.61
N GLN A 195 -1.92 -50.73 20.63
CA GLN A 195 -0.59 -51.42 20.60
C GLN A 195 -0.62 -52.85 20.01
N TYR A 196 -1.69 -53.62 20.23
CA TYR A 196 -1.81 -54.99 19.72
C TYR A 196 -2.29 -55.07 18.25
N MET A 197 -2.90 -54.01 17.72
CA MET A 197 -3.35 -53.93 16.31
C MET A 197 -2.39 -53.13 15.42
N ASP A 198 -1.38 -52.48 16.00
CA ASP A 198 -0.44 -51.63 15.25
C ASP A 198 0.27 -52.41 14.12
N LYS A 199 0.65 -53.67 14.38
CA LYS A 199 1.26 -54.56 13.36
C LYS A 199 0.34 -54.92 12.19
N PHE A 200 -0.98 -54.90 12.39
CA PHE A 200 -1.97 -55.23 11.36
C PHE A 200 -2.50 -53.98 10.64
N ILE A 201 -2.56 -52.85 11.34
CA ILE A 201 -3.04 -51.56 10.81
C ILE A 201 -1.91 -50.81 10.09
N ASN A 202 -0.66 -50.94 10.55
CA ASN A 202 0.55 -50.38 9.94
C ASN A 202 1.49 -51.52 9.51
N PRO A 203 1.11 -52.34 8.50
CA PRO A 203 1.99 -53.40 8.02
C PRO A 203 3.29 -52.82 7.44
N PRO A 204 4.40 -53.59 7.41
CA PRO A 204 5.70 -53.13 6.88
C PRO A 204 5.61 -52.54 5.46
N GLU A 205 4.76 -53.12 4.61
CA GLU A 205 4.52 -52.64 3.24
C GLU A 205 3.89 -51.24 3.19
N TYR A 206 2.96 -50.92 4.12
CA TYR A 206 2.35 -49.60 4.23
C TYR A 206 3.37 -48.55 4.68
N LEU A 207 4.22 -48.90 5.65
CA LEU A 207 5.28 -48.04 6.15
C LEU A 207 6.37 -47.80 5.09
N GLU A 208 6.73 -48.81 4.29
CA GLU A 208 7.66 -48.65 3.16
C GLU A 208 7.08 -47.80 2.03
N ALA A 209 5.79 -47.97 1.69
CA ALA A 209 5.11 -47.14 0.71
C ALA A 209 5.05 -45.66 1.17
N GLN A 210 4.75 -45.42 2.45
CA GLN A 210 4.78 -44.09 3.05
C GLN A 210 6.20 -43.50 3.09
N ARG A 211 7.23 -44.30 3.39
CA ARG A 211 8.65 -43.88 3.32
C ARG A 211 9.05 -43.48 1.91
N LYS A 212 8.77 -44.32 0.90
CA LYS A 212 9.03 -43.99 -0.51
C LYS A 212 8.28 -42.75 -0.97
N LYS A 213 7.03 -42.57 -0.52
CA LYS A 213 6.25 -41.36 -0.80
C LYS A 213 6.86 -40.13 -0.14
N LYS A 214 7.23 -40.19 1.15
CA LYS A 214 7.90 -39.12 1.91
C LYS A 214 9.29 -38.80 1.32
N GLU A 215 10.05 -39.79 0.88
CA GLU A 215 11.33 -39.61 0.18
C GLU A 215 11.14 -38.98 -1.20
N ALA A 216 10.14 -39.41 -1.98
CA ALA A 216 9.82 -38.80 -3.26
C ALA A 216 9.31 -37.35 -3.10
N GLU A 217 8.54 -37.07 -2.05
CA GLU A 217 8.11 -35.72 -1.66
C GLU A 217 9.29 -34.87 -1.18
N LYS A 218 10.18 -35.40 -0.33
CA LYS A 218 11.44 -34.75 0.09
C LYS A 218 12.36 -34.49 -1.12
N GLN A 219 12.47 -35.41 -2.07
CA GLN A 219 13.23 -35.20 -3.30
C GLN A 219 12.59 -34.18 -4.24
N LYS A 220 11.25 -34.14 -4.34
CA LYS A 220 10.53 -33.08 -5.08
C LYS A 220 10.68 -31.71 -4.40
N ALA A 221 10.62 -31.65 -3.07
CA ALA A 221 10.83 -30.43 -2.30
C ALA A 221 12.28 -29.94 -2.43
N ARG A 222 13.27 -30.84 -2.34
CA ARG A 222 14.69 -30.53 -2.62
C ARG A 222 14.97 -30.07 -4.04
N ARG A 223 14.06 -30.34 -4.99
CA ARG A 223 14.16 -29.83 -6.38
C ARG A 223 13.57 -28.44 -6.55
N ARG A 224 12.62 -28.02 -5.69
CA ARG A 224 12.00 -26.70 -5.78
C ARG A 224 12.86 -25.70 -5.05
N PHE A 225 13.28 -24.67 -5.78
CA PHE A 225 14.07 -23.57 -5.26
C PHE A 225 13.31 -22.29 -5.57
N PRO A 226 12.83 -21.51 -4.60
CA PRO A 226 13.06 -21.60 -3.17
C PRO A 226 12.27 -22.72 -2.47
N GLU A 227 12.68 -23.11 -1.25
CA GLU A 227 12.00 -24.15 -0.47
C GLU A 227 10.54 -23.80 -0.16
N GLU A 228 10.28 -22.52 0.13
CA GLU A 228 8.95 -21.96 0.31
C GLU A 228 8.67 -20.90 -0.76
N PRO A 229 7.44 -20.82 -1.30
CA PRO A 229 7.09 -19.81 -2.29
C PRO A 229 7.35 -18.39 -1.79
N GLN A 230 8.09 -17.60 -2.58
CA GLN A 230 8.47 -16.23 -2.22
C GLN A 230 7.57 -15.20 -2.91
N ARG A 231 6.96 -14.32 -2.11
CA ARG A 231 6.13 -13.21 -2.62
C ARG A 231 6.94 -12.04 -3.18
N ASP A 232 8.09 -11.74 -2.59
CA ASP A 232 8.95 -10.64 -3.04
C ASP A 232 9.78 -11.09 -4.25
N VAL A 233 9.19 -10.94 -5.43
CA VAL A 233 9.81 -11.35 -6.70
C VAL A 233 11.04 -10.51 -6.98
N LEU A 234 11.02 -9.21 -6.68
CA LEU A 234 12.19 -8.34 -6.87
C LEU A 234 13.37 -8.78 -6.00
N ALA A 235 13.15 -9.11 -4.72
CA ALA A 235 14.21 -9.67 -3.88
C ALA A 235 14.78 -10.97 -4.45
N PHE A 236 13.91 -11.86 -4.93
CA PHE A 236 14.32 -13.13 -5.54
C PHE A 236 15.20 -12.89 -6.78
N LEU A 237 14.81 -11.95 -7.66
CA LEU A 237 15.60 -11.59 -8.83
C LEU A 237 16.97 -11.01 -8.44
N ILE A 238 17.02 -10.07 -7.50
CA ILE A 238 18.28 -9.47 -7.02
C ILE A 238 19.26 -10.55 -6.51
N ALA A 239 18.74 -11.54 -5.79
CA ALA A 239 19.54 -12.58 -5.17
C ALA A 239 19.98 -13.69 -6.14
N HIS A 240 19.15 -14.04 -7.13
CA HIS A 240 19.32 -15.28 -7.90
C HIS A 240 19.35 -15.11 -9.42
N ALA A 241 18.89 -13.98 -9.95
CA ALA A 241 18.92 -13.75 -11.39
C ALA A 241 20.37 -13.50 -11.85
N PRO A 242 20.73 -13.95 -13.06
CA PRO A 242 22.06 -13.78 -13.65
C PRO A 242 22.26 -12.34 -14.16
N LEU A 243 22.17 -11.37 -13.26
CA LEU A 243 22.25 -9.94 -13.54
C LEU A 243 23.70 -9.44 -13.48
N GLU A 244 24.01 -8.47 -14.33
CA GLU A 244 25.22 -7.67 -14.17
C GLU A 244 25.16 -6.83 -12.89
N ALA A 245 26.33 -6.41 -12.37
CA ALA A 245 26.39 -5.65 -11.12
C ALA A 245 25.55 -4.36 -11.17
N TRP A 246 25.57 -3.63 -12.29
CA TRP A 246 24.79 -2.41 -12.44
C TRP A 246 23.29 -2.66 -12.57
N GLN A 247 22.88 -3.79 -13.19
CA GLN A 247 21.47 -4.18 -13.29
C GLN A 247 20.91 -4.53 -11.91
N ARG A 248 21.71 -5.22 -11.08
CA ARG A 248 21.37 -5.48 -9.68
C ARG A 248 21.18 -4.17 -8.91
N ASP A 249 22.11 -3.23 -9.05
CA ASP A 249 22.01 -1.90 -8.41
C ASP A 249 20.71 -1.17 -8.80
N VAL A 250 20.29 -1.23 -10.08
CA VAL A 250 19.04 -0.62 -10.55
C VAL A 250 17.82 -1.26 -9.87
N LEU A 251 17.75 -2.59 -9.81
CA LEU A 251 16.64 -3.29 -9.13
C LEU A 251 16.62 -3.02 -7.63
N GLU A 252 17.79 -2.90 -6.99
CA GLU A 252 17.91 -2.53 -5.58
C GLU A 252 17.37 -1.11 -5.33
N VAL A 253 17.69 -0.15 -6.20
CA VAL A 253 17.14 1.21 -6.16
C VAL A 253 15.62 1.19 -6.29
N VAL A 254 15.07 0.52 -7.30
CA VAL A 254 13.61 0.45 -7.53
C VAL A 254 12.91 -0.22 -6.34
N ARG A 255 13.46 -1.33 -5.82
CA ARG A 255 12.91 -2.03 -4.66
C ARG A 255 12.95 -1.14 -3.41
N ALA A 256 14.06 -0.42 -3.16
CA ALA A 256 14.18 0.47 -2.01
C ALA A 256 13.18 1.63 -2.06
N GLU A 257 12.98 2.23 -3.24
CA GLU A 257 11.98 3.28 -3.44
C GLU A 257 10.55 2.75 -3.30
N ALA A 258 10.24 1.57 -3.86
CA ALA A 258 8.94 0.94 -3.70
C ALA A 258 8.59 0.68 -2.22
N TYR A 259 9.55 0.25 -1.41
CA TYR A 259 9.37 0.10 0.03
C TYR A 259 9.17 1.42 0.78
N TYR A 260 9.77 2.51 0.31
CA TYR A 260 9.56 3.83 0.92
C TYR A 260 8.11 4.31 0.74
N PHE A 261 7.48 4.02 -0.41
CA PHE A 261 6.11 4.44 -0.71
C PHE A 261 5.02 3.44 -0.29
N ALA A 262 5.39 2.19 0.02
CA ALA A 262 4.43 1.15 0.38
C ALA A 262 3.53 1.53 1.59
N PRO A 263 4.05 2.11 2.70
CA PRO A 263 3.22 2.47 3.84
C PRO A 263 2.15 3.52 3.55
N GLN A 264 2.48 4.57 2.78
CA GLN A 264 1.55 5.62 2.35
C GLN A 264 0.39 5.03 1.57
N ALA A 265 0.66 3.97 0.79
CA ALA A 265 -0.38 3.30 0.02
C ALA A 265 -1.19 2.29 0.84
N MET A 266 -0.62 1.69 1.90
CA MET A 266 -1.32 0.80 2.82
C MET A 266 -2.22 1.52 3.84
N THR A 267 -1.99 2.82 4.03
CA THR A 267 -2.64 3.64 5.06
C THR A 267 -3.29 4.88 4.45
N LYS A 268 -3.61 4.87 3.15
CA LYS A 268 -4.14 6.01 2.41
C LYS A 268 -5.39 6.57 3.10
N ILE A 269 -6.42 5.75 3.31
CA ILE A 269 -7.69 6.18 3.92
C ILE A 269 -7.47 6.69 5.34
N MET A 270 -6.68 5.97 6.14
CA MET A 270 -6.38 6.34 7.51
C MET A 270 -5.58 7.64 7.62
N ASN A 271 -4.55 7.81 6.78
CA ASN A 271 -3.64 8.94 6.85
C ASN A 271 -4.34 10.22 6.38
N GLU A 272 -5.03 10.18 5.23
CA GLU A 272 -5.83 11.30 4.73
C GLU A 272 -6.98 11.63 5.70
N GLY A 273 -7.63 10.60 6.26
CA GLY A 273 -8.68 10.77 7.26
C GLY A 273 -8.20 11.39 8.56
N TRP A 274 -7.00 11.01 9.04
CA TRP A 274 -6.40 11.55 10.26
C TRP A 274 -6.04 13.03 10.08
N ALA A 275 -5.42 13.35 8.94
CA ALA A 275 -5.08 14.73 8.65
C ALA A 275 -6.31 15.61 8.43
N THR A 276 -7.34 15.06 7.78
CA THR A 276 -8.65 15.72 7.62
C THR A 276 -9.42 15.86 8.95
N TYR A 277 -9.24 14.94 9.89
CA TYR A 277 -9.85 15.08 11.22
C TYR A 277 -9.21 16.23 11.99
N TRP A 278 -7.87 16.25 12.05
CA TRP A 278 -7.14 17.21 12.87
C TRP A 278 -7.09 18.60 12.27
N HIS A 279 -6.89 18.76 10.96
CA HIS A 279 -6.92 20.09 10.37
C HIS A 279 -8.29 20.74 10.59
N SER A 280 -9.38 19.97 10.61
CA SER A 280 -10.73 20.47 10.82
C SER A 280 -10.92 20.93 12.25
N LYS A 281 -10.41 20.16 13.22
CA LYS A 281 -10.39 20.53 14.63
C LYS A 281 -9.53 21.77 14.90
N ILE A 282 -8.29 21.78 14.42
CA ILE A 282 -7.36 22.90 14.60
C ILE A 282 -7.95 24.18 14.00
N MET A 283 -8.46 24.10 12.77
CA MET A 283 -9.05 25.24 12.07
C MET A 283 -10.28 25.75 12.80
N THR A 284 -11.29 24.90 13.03
CA THR A 284 -12.59 25.34 13.56
C THR A 284 -12.58 25.71 15.05
N GLU A 285 -11.66 25.16 15.85
CA GLU A 285 -11.63 25.40 17.30
C GLU A 285 -10.58 26.43 17.73
N ARG A 286 -9.52 26.68 16.94
CA ARG A 286 -8.40 27.55 17.37
C ARG A 286 -7.87 28.51 16.31
N ALA A 287 -7.71 28.08 15.06
CA ALA A 287 -6.91 28.82 14.08
C ALA A 287 -7.71 29.72 13.11
N LEU A 288 -8.99 29.44 12.89
CA LEU A 288 -9.86 30.26 12.05
C LEU A 288 -10.37 31.49 12.81
N SER A 289 -10.36 32.62 12.11
CA SER A 289 -11.16 33.78 12.47
C SER A 289 -12.57 33.68 11.87
N ALA A 290 -13.52 34.45 12.43
CA ALA A 290 -14.90 34.47 11.95
C ALA A 290 -15.04 34.86 10.46
N ALA A 291 -14.11 35.66 9.93
CA ALA A 291 -14.11 36.09 8.53
C ALA A 291 -13.68 34.99 7.56
N GLU A 292 -12.95 33.96 8.03
CA GLU A 292 -12.35 32.91 7.20
C GLU A 292 -13.25 31.66 7.08
N ILE A 293 -14.40 31.63 7.77
CA ILE A 293 -15.26 30.44 7.87
C ILE A 293 -15.78 29.99 6.50
N ILE A 294 -16.21 30.94 5.65
CA ILE A 294 -16.78 30.62 4.34
C ILE A 294 -15.69 30.06 3.42
N ASP A 295 -14.53 30.74 3.36
CA ASP A 295 -13.39 30.31 2.56
C ASP A 295 -12.91 28.91 2.96
N TYR A 296 -12.83 28.65 4.27
CA TYR A 296 -12.50 27.33 4.79
C TYR A 296 -13.55 26.27 4.41
N ALA A 297 -14.84 26.58 4.55
CA ALA A 297 -15.91 25.65 4.24
C ALA A 297 -15.93 25.29 2.75
N ASP A 298 -15.70 26.26 1.87
CA ASP A 298 -15.61 26.04 0.42
C ASP A 298 -14.42 25.12 0.09
N ALA A 299 -13.23 25.46 0.57
CA ALA A 299 -12.01 24.66 0.36
C ALA A 299 -12.15 23.21 0.87
N CYS A 300 -12.61 23.02 2.11
CA CYS A 300 -12.80 21.69 2.69
C CYS A 300 -13.91 20.90 1.98
N SER A 301 -15.00 21.54 1.57
CA SER A 301 -16.09 20.87 0.85
C SER A 301 -15.64 20.35 -0.52
N GLY A 302 -14.76 21.09 -1.21
CA GLY A 302 -14.18 20.66 -2.49
C GLY A 302 -13.33 19.40 -2.36
N VAL A 303 -12.52 19.29 -1.29
CA VAL A 303 -11.68 18.10 -1.03
C VAL A 303 -12.52 16.89 -0.61
N LEU A 304 -13.56 17.11 0.18
CA LEU A 304 -14.45 16.04 0.68
C LEU A 304 -15.60 15.68 -0.26
N ALA A 305 -15.75 16.42 -1.36
CA ALA A 305 -16.74 16.15 -2.38
C ALA A 305 -16.57 14.71 -2.91
N THR A 306 -17.69 14.00 -3.03
CA THR A 306 -17.70 12.61 -3.50
C THR A 306 -18.65 12.52 -4.68
N ALA A 307 -18.12 12.20 -5.86
CA ALA A 307 -18.95 11.95 -7.04
C ALA A 307 -19.72 10.62 -6.87
N PRO A 308 -20.97 10.52 -7.35
CA PRO A 308 -21.73 9.27 -7.30
C PRO A 308 -20.94 8.08 -7.89
N GLY A 309 -20.91 6.96 -7.17
CA GLY A 309 -20.19 5.74 -7.59
C GLY A 309 -18.68 5.74 -7.33
N ARG A 310 -18.09 6.82 -6.80
CA ARG A 310 -16.67 6.85 -6.38
C ARG A 310 -16.54 6.88 -4.87
N LEU A 311 -15.54 6.18 -4.35
CA LEU A 311 -15.15 6.25 -2.95
C LEU A 311 -14.12 7.38 -2.79
N ASN A 312 -14.38 8.32 -1.89
CA ASN A 312 -13.42 9.35 -1.51
C ASN A 312 -12.71 8.93 -0.19
N PRO A 313 -11.40 8.59 -0.23
CA PRO A 313 -10.63 8.18 0.95
C PRO A 313 -10.66 9.21 2.09
N TYR A 314 -10.61 10.51 1.77
CA TYR A 314 -10.62 11.60 2.73
C TYR A 314 -11.93 11.61 3.51
N LYS A 315 -13.06 11.55 2.79
CA LYS A 315 -14.40 11.53 3.39
C LYS A 315 -14.62 10.27 4.23
N LEU A 316 -14.25 9.10 3.72
CA LEU A 316 -14.41 7.85 4.47
C LEU A 316 -13.57 7.86 5.75
N GLY A 317 -12.29 8.25 5.64
CA GLY A 317 -11.37 8.26 6.78
C GLY A 317 -11.79 9.23 7.88
N VAL A 318 -12.14 10.49 7.54
CA VAL A 318 -12.53 11.50 8.54
C VAL A 318 -13.81 11.12 9.27
N GLU A 319 -14.81 10.61 8.55
CA GLU A 319 -16.07 10.20 9.15
C GLU A 319 -15.89 8.98 10.05
N LEU A 320 -15.00 8.04 9.68
CA LEU A 320 -14.65 6.92 10.56
C LEU A 320 -13.97 7.39 11.85
N TYR A 321 -13.01 8.32 11.81
CA TYR A 321 -12.40 8.83 13.03
C TYR A 321 -13.42 9.54 13.94
N ARG A 322 -14.31 10.36 13.36
CA ARG A 322 -15.41 11.01 14.11
C ARG A 322 -16.33 9.97 14.74
N TYR A 323 -16.67 8.93 13.99
CA TYR A 323 -17.52 7.83 14.45
C TYR A 323 -16.87 7.05 15.61
N ILE A 324 -15.59 6.69 15.48
CA ILE A 324 -14.84 5.98 16.52
C ILE A 324 -14.77 6.83 17.80
N GLU A 325 -14.40 8.10 17.67
CA GLU A 325 -14.32 9.01 18.81
C GLU A 325 -15.68 9.11 19.52
N GLN A 326 -16.76 9.32 18.77
CA GLN A 326 -18.11 9.44 19.32
C GLN A 326 -18.53 8.16 20.05
N ARG A 327 -18.31 6.99 19.45
CA ARG A 327 -18.67 5.70 20.06
C ARG A 327 -17.95 5.47 21.37
N TRP A 328 -16.65 5.74 21.41
CA TRP A 328 -15.87 5.54 22.64
C TRP A 328 -16.19 6.59 23.70
N ASN A 329 -16.54 7.81 23.32
CA ASN A 329 -17.03 8.82 24.26
C ASN A 329 -18.36 8.40 24.91
N LYS A 330 -19.29 7.84 24.13
CA LYS A 330 -20.60 7.36 24.61
C LYS A 330 -20.57 5.97 25.24
N GLY A 331 -19.47 5.24 25.13
CA GLY A 331 -19.37 3.86 25.60
C GLY A 331 -20.16 2.85 24.76
N GLN A 332 -20.34 3.12 23.46
CA GLN A 332 -21.05 2.27 22.49
C GLN A 332 -20.14 1.16 21.95
N PHE A 333 -19.56 0.36 22.84
CA PHE A 333 -18.66 -0.74 22.49
C PHE A 333 -18.75 -1.88 23.53
N GLY A 334 -18.32 -3.08 23.11
CA GLY A 334 -18.27 -4.26 23.95
C GLY A 334 -19.63 -4.94 24.14
N LYS A 335 -19.60 -6.06 24.86
CA LYS A 335 -20.73 -7.01 24.97
C LYS A 335 -22.08 -6.35 25.27
N ALA A 336 -22.13 -5.41 26.21
CA ALA A 336 -23.37 -4.76 26.61
C ALA A 336 -24.00 -3.93 25.48
N TRP A 337 -23.19 -3.34 24.61
CA TRP A 337 -23.66 -2.60 23.43
C TRP A 337 -24.05 -3.55 22.30
N ASP A 338 -23.22 -4.56 22.03
CA ASP A 338 -23.42 -5.50 20.92
C ASP A 338 -24.68 -6.36 21.10
N GLU A 339 -24.97 -6.78 22.33
CA GLU A 339 -26.15 -7.59 22.68
C GLU A 339 -27.41 -6.75 22.98
N CYS A 340 -27.37 -5.42 22.84
CA CYS A 340 -28.54 -4.58 23.05
C CYS A 340 -29.46 -4.63 21.81
N ASP A 341 -30.54 -5.41 21.90
CA ASP A 341 -31.56 -5.52 20.84
C ASP A 341 -32.59 -4.38 20.86
N ARG A 342 -32.60 -3.59 21.93
CA ARG A 342 -33.53 -2.48 22.15
C ARG A 342 -33.06 -1.21 21.47
N LEU A 343 -33.76 -0.83 20.39
CA LEU A 343 -33.42 0.36 19.59
C LEU A 343 -33.53 1.68 20.36
N ASP A 344 -34.46 1.77 21.31
CA ASP A 344 -34.62 2.93 22.20
C ASP A 344 -33.41 3.09 23.14
N GLU A 345 -32.95 2.00 23.75
CA GLU A 345 -31.74 1.99 24.57
C GLU A 345 -30.49 2.31 23.76
N LYS A 346 -30.35 1.76 22.54
CA LYS A 346 -29.22 2.08 21.65
C LYS A 346 -29.17 3.56 21.26
N ARG A 347 -30.33 4.17 20.98
CA ARG A 347 -30.43 5.59 20.61
C ARG A 347 -29.98 6.51 21.74
N ASP A 348 -30.42 6.21 22.96
CA ASP A 348 -30.17 7.06 24.14
C ASP A 348 -28.90 6.62 24.90
N TRP A 349 -28.12 5.70 24.33
CA TRP A 349 -26.90 5.16 24.92
C TRP A 349 -25.80 6.22 25.03
N ASP A 350 -25.58 6.69 26.25
CA ASP A 350 -24.46 7.57 26.57
C ASP A 350 -23.99 7.33 28.01
N ARG A 351 -22.86 6.63 28.13
CA ARG A 351 -22.17 6.39 29.41
C ARG A 351 -21.18 7.50 29.76
N ARG A 352 -21.00 8.51 28.90
CA ARG A 352 -20.09 9.66 29.09
C ARG A 352 -18.68 9.26 29.53
N LEU A 353 -18.13 8.23 28.90
CA LEU A 353 -16.81 7.69 29.25
C LEU A 353 -15.66 8.62 28.83
N GLY A 354 -15.85 9.42 27.77
CA GLY A 354 -14.82 10.36 27.30
C GLY A 354 -13.55 9.71 26.75
N LEU A 355 -13.61 8.42 26.35
CA LEU A 355 -12.45 7.63 25.91
C LEU A 355 -12.14 7.77 24.41
N GLY A 356 -12.88 8.61 23.69
CA GLY A 356 -12.81 8.73 22.23
C GLY A 356 -11.45 9.14 21.71
N GLN A 357 -10.85 10.18 22.32
CA GLN A 357 -9.53 10.67 21.91
C GLN A 357 -8.45 9.59 22.11
N GLN A 358 -8.44 8.92 23.27
CA GLN A 358 -7.49 7.83 23.52
C GLN A 358 -7.61 6.74 22.46
N LYS A 359 -8.84 6.38 22.06
CA LYS A 359 -9.07 5.34 21.07
C LYS A 359 -8.58 5.73 19.67
N ILE A 360 -8.87 6.94 19.18
CA ILE A 360 -8.40 7.32 17.83
C ILE A 360 -6.87 7.37 17.73
N PHE A 361 -6.17 7.76 18.81
CA PHE A 361 -4.70 7.73 18.87
C PHE A 361 -4.14 6.30 18.89
N GLU A 362 -4.82 5.36 19.55
CA GLU A 362 -4.51 3.93 19.51
C GLU A 362 -4.71 3.36 18.08
N VAL A 363 -5.85 3.68 17.46
CA VAL A 363 -6.20 3.22 16.11
C VAL A 363 -5.16 3.69 15.09
N ARG A 364 -4.80 4.98 15.12
CA ARG A 364 -3.72 5.55 14.31
C ARG A 364 -2.42 4.77 14.43
N ARG A 365 -2.08 4.30 15.63
CA ARG A 365 -0.79 3.63 15.89
C ARG A 365 -0.71 2.24 15.28
N LEU A 366 -1.80 1.47 15.34
CA LEU A 366 -1.77 0.01 15.12
C LEU A 366 -2.35 -0.43 13.77
N HIS A 367 -3.32 0.29 13.22
CA HIS A 367 -4.05 -0.17 12.05
C HIS A 367 -3.42 0.29 10.72
N ASN A 368 -3.75 -0.44 9.67
CA ASN A 368 -3.69 -0.02 8.26
C ASN A 368 -5.11 0.08 7.69
N ASP A 369 -5.28 0.50 6.44
CA ASP A 369 -6.62 0.71 5.87
C ASP A 369 -7.50 -0.55 5.94
N ILE A 370 -6.93 -1.74 5.71
CA ILE A 370 -7.66 -3.01 5.76
C ILE A 370 -8.19 -3.27 7.18
N THR A 371 -7.31 -3.26 8.18
CA THR A 371 -7.70 -3.53 9.57
C THR A 371 -8.54 -2.40 10.17
N PHE A 372 -8.38 -1.17 9.69
CA PHE A 372 -9.18 -0.02 10.10
C PHE A 372 -10.62 -0.15 9.64
N LEU A 373 -10.83 -0.51 8.37
CA LEU A 373 -12.17 -0.74 7.84
C LEU A 373 -12.76 -2.03 8.38
N ASP A 374 -11.96 -3.09 8.51
CA ASP A 374 -12.49 -4.35 9.02
C ASP A 374 -12.98 -4.21 10.47
N GLU A 375 -12.28 -3.46 11.32
CA GLU A 375 -12.73 -3.29 12.70
C GLU A 375 -13.87 -2.26 12.84
N PHE A 376 -13.74 -1.09 12.17
CA PHE A 376 -14.58 0.08 12.49
C PHE A 376 -15.65 0.43 11.46
N PHE A 377 -15.59 -0.12 10.24
CA PHE A 377 -16.67 0.01 9.28
C PHE A 377 -17.81 -0.94 9.69
N THR A 378 -18.75 -0.44 10.48
CA THR A 378 -19.89 -1.20 11.00
C THR A 378 -21.16 -0.98 10.18
N PHE A 379 -22.19 -1.79 10.45
CA PHE A 379 -23.49 -1.65 9.79
C PHE A 379 -24.11 -0.28 10.06
N GLU A 380 -24.06 0.17 11.31
CA GLU A 380 -24.58 1.47 11.73
C GLU A 380 -23.87 2.60 10.97
N PHE A 381 -22.54 2.56 10.89
CA PHE A 381 -21.76 3.53 10.14
C PHE A 381 -22.14 3.54 8.64
N CYS A 382 -22.27 2.35 8.05
CA CYS A 382 -22.65 2.18 6.65
C CYS A 382 -24.02 2.81 6.36
N VAL A 383 -24.99 2.64 7.26
CA VAL A 383 -26.34 3.22 7.14
C VAL A 383 -26.32 4.73 7.34
N GLU A 384 -25.66 5.22 8.40
CA GLU A 384 -25.58 6.65 8.72
C GLU A 384 -24.92 7.46 7.60
N GLN A 385 -23.82 6.95 7.06
CA GLN A 385 -23.07 7.59 5.98
C GLN A 385 -23.63 7.26 4.59
N LYS A 386 -24.71 6.48 4.50
CA LYS A 386 -25.39 6.09 3.25
C LYS A 386 -24.44 5.40 2.25
N PHE A 387 -23.52 4.59 2.74
CA PHE A 387 -22.70 3.73 1.89
C PHE A 387 -23.56 2.58 1.36
N TYR A 388 -23.81 2.55 0.06
CA TYR A 388 -24.50 1.46 -0.63
C TYR A 388 -23.58 0.90 -1.72
N ALA A 389 -23.57 -0.43 -1.92
CA ALA A 389 -22.87 -1.01 -3.06
C ALA A 389 -23.69 -0.79 -4.33
N PHE A 390 -23.12 -0.04 -5.27
CA PHE A 390 -23.65 0.14 -6.60
C PHE A 390 -22.92 -0.78 -7.56
N GLY A 391 -23.64 -1.33 -8.52
CA GLY A 391 -23.00 -1.98 -9.66
C GLY A 391 -23.81 -1.85 -10.93
N TRP A 392 -23.10 -2.07 -12.03
CA TRP A 392 -23.62 -1.80 -13.36
C TRP A 392 -24.58 -2.92 -13.79
N ASN A 393 -25.78 -2.56 -14.22
CA ASN A 393 -26.72 -3.47 -14.83
C ASN A 393 -26.67 -3.31 -16.36
N ASP A 394 -26.06 -4.26 -17.06
CA ASP A 394 -25.90 -4.25 -18.52
C ASP A 394 -27.24 -4.18 -19.27
N LYS A 395 -28.34 -4.69 -18.69
CA LYS A 395 -29.66 -4.67 -19.33
C LYS A 395 -30.34 -3.31 -19.22
N ALA A 396 -30.13 -2.62 -18.11
CA ALA A 396 -30.73 -1.31 -17.86
C ALA A 396 -29.80 -0.14 -18.24
N SER A 397 -28.54 -0.41 -18.60
CA SER A 397 -27.50 0.59 -18.85
C SER A 397 -27.42 1.65 -17.75
N THR A 398 -27.65 1.23 -16.50
CA THR A 398 -27.67 2.09 -15.31
C THR A 398 -26.99 1.39 -14.13
N TYR A 399 -26.47 2.19 -13.20
CA TYR A 399 -25.99 1.67 -11.92
C TYR A 399 -27.17 1.41 -10.99
N GLU A 400 -27.33 0.16 -10.56
CA GLU A 400 -28.33 -0.25 -9.58
C GLU A 400 -27.64 -0.62 -8.26
N ILE A 401 -28.39 -0.57 -7.16
CA ILE A 401 -27.90 -1.06 -5.87
C ILE A 401 -27.75 -2.58 -5.98
N GLN A 402 -26.51 -3.07 -6.06
CA GLN A 402 -26.22 -4.50 -6.22
C GLN A 402 -26.63 -5.31 -5.00
N THR A 403 -26.41 -4.74 -3.81
CA THR A 403 -26.90 -5.34 -2.57
C THR A 403 -26.98 -4.32 -1.45
N ARG A 404 -27.96 -4.50 -0.57
CA ARG A 404 -28.05 -3.80 0.73
C ARG A 404 -27.49 -4.65 1.87
N GLU A 405 -26.99 -5.85 1.56
CA GLU A 405 -26.36 -6.74 2.53
C GLU A 405 -24.98 -6.20 2.90
N PHE A 406 -24.88 -5.62 4.08
CA PHE A 406 -23.66 -5.01 4.61
C PHE A 406 -22.42 -5.91 4.54
N ALA A 407 -22.57 -7.22 4.78
CA ALA A 407 -21.47 -8.17 4.70
C ALA A 407 -20.78 -8.14 3.31
N LYS A 408 -21.57 -8.11 2.23
CA LYS A 408 -21.06 -8.04 0.85
C LYS A 408 -20.43 -6.69 0.52
N VAL A 409 -21.01 -5.59 1.02
CA VAL A 409 -20.45 -4.23 0.84
C VAL A 409 -19.07 -4.14 1.49
N LYS A 410 -18.96 -4.60 2.74
CA LYS A 410 -17.71 -4.60 3.50
C LYS A 410 -16.67 -5.51 2.86
N GLU A 411 -17.07 -6.72 2.44
CA GLU A 411 -16.19 -7.66 1.75
C GLU A 411 -15.64 -7.08 0.44
N GLN A 412 -16.49 -6.46 -0.38
CA GLN A 412 -16.06 -5.83 -1.63
C GLN A 412 -15.08 -4.66 -1.39
N LEU A 413 -15.34 -3.84 -0.35
CA LEU A 413 -14.45 -2.76 0.05
C LEU A 413 -13.10 -3.28 0.54
N LEU A 414 -13.08 -4.30 1.40
CA LEU A 414 -11.84 -4.91 1.89
C LEU A 414 -11.06 -5.59 0.76
N ARG A 415 -11.74 -6.25 -0.18
CA ARG A 415 -11.12 -6.88 -1.34
C ARG A 415 -10.44 -5.86 -2.25
N SER A 416 -11.06 -4.71 -2.50
CA SER A 416 -10.45 -3.67 -3.35
C SER A 416 -9.19 -3.05 -2.71
N LEU A 417 -9.08 -3.09 -1.38
CA LEU A 417 -7.93 -2.60 -0.63
C LEU A 417 -6.88 -3.69 -0.34
N THR A 418 -7.29 -4.95 -0.40
CA THR A 418 -6.38 -6.09 -0.26
C THR A 418 -5.29 -6.02 -1.32
N ASN A 419 -4.04 -5.94 -0.88
CA ASN A 419 -2.88 -5.72 -1.75
C ASN A 419 -3.03 -4.54 -2.73
N ARG A 420 -3.83 -3.52 -2.38
CA ARG A 420 -4.15 -2.38 -3.26
C ARG A 420 -4.80 -2.79 -4.60
N GLY A 421 -5.54 -3.90 -4.61
CA GLY A 421 -6.09 -4.47 -5.85
C GLY A 421 -5.03 -5.06 -6.78
N GLN A 422 -3.76 -5.16 -6.34
CA GLN A 422 -2.69 -5.79 -7.10
C GLN A 422 -2.75 -7.31 -6.91
N PRO A 423 -2.44 -8.10 -7.94
CA PRO A 423 -2.46 -9.56 -7.84
C PRO A 423 -1.36 -10.08 -6.91
N PHE A 424 -1.62 -11.21 -6.25
CA PHE A 424 -0.62 -11.90 -5.46
C PHE A 424 0.17 -12.87 -6.34
N ILE A 425 1.41 -12.51 -6.65
CA ILE A 425 2.32 -13.36 -7.43
C ILE A 425 3.39 -13.93 -6.50
N TYR A 426 3.66 -15.23 -6.63
CA TYR A 426 4.68 -15.94 -5.87
C TYR A 426 5.65 -16.65 -6.81
N VAL A 427 6.94 -16.60 -6.49
CA VAL A 427 7.95 -17.49 -7.07
C VAL A 427 7.82 -18.85 -6.39
N GLU A 428 7.42 -19.87 -7.14
CA GLU A 428 7.37 -21.25 -6.61
C GLU A 428 8.61 -22.07 -6.97
N ASP A 429 9.24 -21.79 -8.12
CA ASP A 429 10.42 -22.52 -8.58
C ASP A 429 11.26 -21.69 -9.56
N GLY A 430 12.53 -21.46 -9.27
CA GLY A 430 13.53 -20.80 -10.11
C GLY A 430 14.35 -21.77 -10.95
N ASN A 431 14.11 -23.08 -10.84
CA ASN A 431 14.71 -24.09 -11.70
C ASN A 431 13.65 -25.06 -12.24
N HIS A 432 12.56 -24.50 -12.75
CA HIS A 432 11.42 -25.26 -13.23
C HIS A 432 11.83 -26.27 -14.31
N ASP A 433 11.36 -27.51 -14.15
CA ASP A 433 11.72 -28.66 -14.99
C ASP A 433 13.23 -28.89 -15.17
N ASN A 434 14.04 -28.40 -14.24
CA ASN A 434 15.51 -28.42 -14.31
C ASN A 434 16.07 -27.73 -15.57
N LYS A 435 15.39 -26.69 -16.05
CA LYS A 435 15.77 -25.88 -17.22
C LYS A 435 16.20 -24.46 -16.86
N SER A 436 16.34 -24.17 -15.57
CA SER A 436 16.57 -22.80 -15.05
C SER A 436 15.49 -21.80 -15.48
N GLU A 437 14.28 -22.29 -15.72
CA GLU A 437 13.12 -21.45 -16.00
C GLU A 437 12.49 -20.99 -14.68
N LEU A 438 12.00 -19.75 -14.67
CA LEU A 438 11.28 -19.21 -13.52
C LEU A 438 9.81 -19.63 -13.61
N PHE A 439 9.25 -20.10 -12.50
CA PHE A 439 7.85 -20.48 -12.36
C PHE A 439 7.19 -19.66 -11.26
N LEU A 440 6.17 -18.93 -11.69
CA LEU A 440 5.37 -18.03 -10.90
C LEU A 440 3.97 -18.60 -10.77
N ARG A 441 3.36 -18.39 -9.61
CA ARG A 441 1.95 -18.67 -9.39
C ARG A 441 1.23 -17.40 -8.97
N HIS A 442 0.17 -17.09 -9.70
CA HIS A 442 -0.82 -16.11 -9.25
C HIS A 442 -1.74 -16.80 -8.24
N ARG A 443 -1.86 -16.29 -7.01
CA ARG A 443 -2.90 -16.69 -6.07
C ARG A 443 -4.20 -15.98 -6.43
N HIS A 444 -5.13 -16.72 -7.03
CA HIS A 444 -6.37 -16.19 -7.58
C HIS A 444 -7.41 -16.00 -6.48
N ASP A 445 -7.61 -14.76 -6.06
CA ASP A 445 -8.56 -14.37 -5.03
C ASP A 445 -9.94 -13.98 -5.63
N GLY A 446 -10.28 -14.53 -6.80
CA GLY A 446 -11.54 -14.26 -7.52
C GLY A 446 -11.49 -13.15 -8.58
N VAL A 447 -10.33 -12.53 -8.78
CA VAL A 447 -10.10 -11.49 -9.81
C VAL A 447 -9.09 -12.01 -10.83
N ASP A 448 -9.48 -11.97 -12.10
CA ASP A 448 -8.62 -12.36 -13.21
C ASP A 448 -7.54 -11.29 -13.45
N LEU A 449 -6.38 -11.72 -13.95
CA LEU A 449 -5.32 -10.79 -14.36
C LEU A 449 -5.74 -10.06 -15.64
N ASP A 450 -5.40 -8.77 -15.74
CA ASP A 450 -5.32 -8.12 -17.04
C ASP A 450 -4.25 -8.83 -17.89
N LEU A 451 -4.68 -9.54 -18.92
CA LEU A 451 -3.79 -10.36 -19.73
C LEU A 451 -2.80 -9.54 -20.55
N ALA A 452 -3.11 -8.29 -20.91
CA ALA A 452 -2.18 -7.43 -21.62
C ALA A 452 -1.05 -7.01 -20.67
N GLN A 453 -1.40 -6.50 -19.48
CA GLN A 453 -0.41 -6.13 -18.47
C GLN A 453 0.40 -7.35 -18.01
N ALA A 454 -0.24 -8.49 -17.75
CA ALA A 454 0.45 -9.70 -17.34
C ALA A 454 1.48 -10.16 -18.38
N LYS A 455 1.16 -10.07 -19.67
CA LYS A 455 2.06 -10.40 -20.77
C LYS A 455 3.28 -9.46 -20.82
N ASP A 456 3.07 -8.16 -20.66
CA ASP A 456 4.15 -7.18 -20.64
C ASP A 456 5.07 -7.37 -19.43
N THR A 457 4.49 -7.57 -18.24
CA THR A 457 5.24 -7.89 -17.01
C THR A 457 6.04 -9.18 -17.15
N LEU A 458 5.50 -10.22 -17.82
CA LEU A 458 6.24 -11.46 -18.04
C LEU A 458 7.42 -11.29 -19.00
N ARG A 459 7.31 -10.43 -20.02
CA ARG A 459 8.46 -10.08 -20.87
C ARG A 459 9.55 -9.39 -20.06
N ALA A 460 9.17 -8.44 -19.20
CA ALA A 460 10.12 -7.76 -18.32
C ALA A 460 10.82 -8.74 -17.35
N LEU A 461 10.07 -9.68 -16.76
CA LEU A 461 10.62 -10.74 -15.93
C LEU A 461 11.58 -11.64 -16.71
N ALA A 462 11.24 -12.03 -17.94
CA ALA A 462 12.10 -12.84 -18.80
C ALA A 462 13.39 -12.10 -19.19
N ARG A 463 13.31 -10.78 -19.41
CA ARG A 463 14.49 -9.93 -19.65
C ARG A 463 15.42 -9.90 -18.44
N ALA A 464 14.87 -9.72 -17.23
CA ALA A 464 15.66 -9.74 -16.00
C ALA A 464 16.21 -11.13 -15.65
N TRP A 465 15.44 -12.19 -15.89
CA TRP A 465 15.82 -13.57 -15.57
C TRP A 465 16.72 -14.21 -16.64
N THR A 466 16.76 -13.66 -17.86
CA THR A 466 17.48 -14.14 -19.07
C THR A 466 17.05 -15.52 -19.60
N ARG A 467 16.08 -16.14 -18.95
CA ARG A 467 15.51 -17.46 -19.29
C ARG A 467 13.98 -17.38 -19.31
N PRO A 468 13.30 -18.38 -19.89
CA PRO A 468 11.85 -18.37 -19.94
C PRO A 468 11.20 -18.26 -18.55
N VAL A 469 10.11 -17.51 -18.49
CA VAL A 469 9.30 -17.30 -17.28
C VAL A 469 7.90 -17.84 -17.53
N ASN A 470 7.43 -18.67 -16.61
CA ASN A 470 6.12 -19.31 -16.65
C ASN A 470 5.25 -18.73 -15.53
N LEU A 471 3.99 -18.42 -15.82
CA LEU A 471 3.01 -17.95 -14.85
C LEU A 471 1.76 -18.82 -14.92
N LEU A 472 1.49 -19.52 -13.82
CA LEU A 472 0.25 -20.25 -13.61
C LEU A 472 -0.81 -19.31 -13.03
N THR A 473 -1.92 -19.14 -13.75
CA THR A 473 -3.05 -18.29 -13.36
C THR A 473 -4.38 -18.94 -13.73
N LYS A 474 -5.48 -18.30 -13.38
CA LYS A 474 -6.84 -18.69 -13.73
C LYS A 474 -7.52 -17.53 -14.45
N VAL A 475 -8.20 -17.83 -15.55
CA VAL A 475 -8.94 -16.87 -16.39
C VAL A 475 -10.29 -17.48 -16.70
N GLU A 476 -11.38 -16.76 -16.41
CA GLU A 476 -12.76 -17.23 -16.59
C GLU A 476 -13.00 -18.62 -15.99
N GLY A 477 -12.43 -18.88 -14.81
CA GLY A 477 -12.58 -20.16 -14.15
C GLY A 477 -11.64 -21.28 -14.63
N LYS A 478 -10.88 -21.07 -15.71
CA LYS A 478 -10.00 -22.08 -16.31
C LYS A 478 -8.53 -21.80 -16.02
N GLY A 479 -7.78 -22.83 -15.64
CA GLY A 479 -6.34 -22.73 -15.44
C GLY A 479 -5.60 -22.45 -16.75
N LYS A 480 -4.66 -21.52 -16.69
CA LYS A 480 -3.84 -21.04 -17.81
C LYS A 480 -2.39 -20.96 -17.38
N LEU A 481 -1.51 -21.46 -18.23
CA LEU A 481 -0.08 -21.26 -18.12
C LEU A 481 0.36 -20.28 -19.20
N LEU A 482 0.80 -19.11 -18.78
CA LEU A 482 1.44 -18.13 -19.63
C LEU A 482 2.94 -18.37 -19.60
N ARG A 483 3.61 -18.32 -20.75
CA ARG A 483 5.06 -18.47 -20.84
C ARG A 483 5.64 -17.37 -21.72
N ALA A 484 6.63 -16.67 -21.19
CA ALA A 484 7.44 -15.70 -21.92
C ALA A 484 8.85 -16.26 -22.14
N ASP A 485 9.34 -16.21 -23.37
CA ASP A 485 10.71 -16.53 -23.76
C ASP A 485 11.26 -15.35 -24.57
N GLY A 486 11.96 -14.44 -23.88
CA GLY A 486 12.24 -13.11 -24.41
C GLY A 486 10.94 -12.38 -24.78
N ASP A 487 10.81 -11.96 -26.04
CA ASP A 487 9.61 -11.28 -26.54
C ASP A 487 8.50 -12.25 -27.01
N GLN A 488 8.80 -13.55 -27.13
CA GLN A 488 7.82 -14.55 -27.55
C GLN A 488 6.92 -14.94 -26.38
N LEU A 489 5.60 -14.84 -26.59
CA LEU A 489 4.59 -15.22 -25.60
C LEU A 489 3.80 -16.41 -26.10
N SER A 490 3.57 -17.37 -25.20
CA SER A 490 2.69 -18.50 -25.45
C SER A 490 1.73 -18.72 -24.29
N GLU A 491 0.55 -19.24 -24.60
CA GLU A 491 -0.50 -19.55 -23.63
C GLU A 491 -0.97 -20.98 -23.86
N LYS A 492 -1.10 -21.75 -22.79
CA LYS A 492 -1.65 -23.11 -22.82
C LYS A 492 -2.62 -23.30 -21.68
N SER A 493 -3.62 -24.15 -21.88
CA SER A 493 -4.45 -24.63 -20.78
C SER A 493 -3.59 -25.45 -19.83
N ALA A 494 -3.75 -25.20 -18.53
CA ALA A 494 -3.03 -25.93 -17.49
C ALA A 494 -3.98 -26.21 -16.32
N ASP A 495 -3.68 -27.26 -15.56
CA ASP A 495 -4.35 -27.46 -14.29
C ASP A 495 -3.84 -26.44 -13.29
N TYR A 496 -4.74 -25.63 -12.75
CA TYR A 496 -4.41 -24.63 -11.74
C TYR A 496 -4.20 -25.29 -10.36
N GLY A 497 -4.77 -26.49 -10.14
CA GLY A 497 -4.86 -27.11 -8.82
C GLY A 497 -5.84 -26.36 -7.91
N ALA A 498 -6.42 -27.07 -6.94
CA ALA A 498 -7.24 -26.48 -5.88
C ALA A 498 -6.36 -25.89 -4.78
#